data_AF-D0LYH0-F1
#
_entry.id   AF-D0LYH0-F1
#
_cell.length_a   1.000
_cell.length_b   1.000
_cell.length_c   1.000
_cell.angle_alpha   90.00
_cell.angle_beta   90.00
_cell.angle_gamma   90.00
#
_symmetry.space_group_name_H-M   'P 1'
#
loop_
_entity.id
_entity.type
_entity.pdbx_description
1 polymer ?
#
loop_
_entity_poly.entity_id
_entity_poly.type
_entity_poly.pdbx_seq_one_letter_code
_entity_poly.pdbx_strand_id
1 'polypeptide(L)'
;MTTGSSGSSAGQAAPSPAPAPPAQSGSAPSQPIERLVIEGQLGLRVDDIDQTMATLRAKVGELRGSLVREQLGGGASSRNANIRIRVPPAAVEDFVAWLGQQGEVTHQFIERTDVSRQFIDQAIALENLQLTLDRTRALLQREDLDIQQVLVIEGELTRLRGRIEQIKGEQRWLENRVAQATLNVNLRSETEVFLRPSAKFYPGPRLTGLYFLDREDGPKGRLGGGAALYFTPQTSVELDVFAGRDGGSSGLLTTIGGSVYSDFLGRGRRRFFNPHLGMRLGFAHFDAPSFAFGADAGVELFKHEYLMIDTNVRVMGLLGSDGVDTALLGNLSAIVAF
;
A
#
# COMPACT_ATOMS: atom_id res chain seq x y z
N MET A 1 -80.44 63.64 -29.81
CA MET A 1 -79.14 63.15 -30.33
C MET A 1 -79.44 61.87 -31.12
N THR A 2 -79.69 62.04 -32.41
CA THR A 2 -78.86 61.62 -33.57
C THR A 2 -79.11 60.17 -34.00
N THR A 3 -79.60 60.09 -35.23
CA THR A 3 -79.94 58.94 -36.09
C THR A 3 -78.72 58.23 -36.69
N GLY A 4 -78.91 57.00 -37.19
CA GLY A 4 -78.08 56.35 -38.22
C GLY A 4 -77.76 54.89 -37.88
N SER A 5 -78.43 53.85 -38.43
CA SER A 5 -78.49 53.36 -39.82
C SER A 5 -77.42 52.33 -40.17
N SER A 6 -77.88 51.19 -40.74
CA SER A 6 -77.25 50.33 -41.78
C SER A 6 -75.92 49.64 -41.45
N GLY A 7 -75.62 48.43 -41.92
CA GLY A 7 -76.25 47.56 -42.90
C GLY A 7 -75.27 46.42 -43.20
N SER A 8 -75.84 45.29 -43.63
CA SER A 8 -75.16 44.07 -44.07
C SER A 8 -74.18 44.30 -45.23
N SER A 9 -73.03 43.61 -45.22
CA SER A 9 -72.36 43.18 -46.46
C SER A 9 -71.55 41.91 -46.25
N ALA A 10 -71.74 40.98 -47.19
CA ALA A 10 -71.07 39.71 -47.35
C ALA A 10 -69.58 39.88 -47.74
N GLY A 11 -68.77 38.84 -47.53
CA GLY A 11 -67.47 38.79 -48.21
C GLY A 11 -66.48 37.77 -47.69
N GLN A 12 -66.48 36.59 -48.33
CA GLN A 12 -65.28 35.88 -48.78
C GLN A 12 -64.32 35.29 -47.73
N ALA A 13 -64.34 33.95 -47.68
CA ALA A 13 -63.23 33.14 -47.20
C ALA A 13 -61.97 33.42 -48.04
N ALA A 14 -60.91 33.88 -47.37
CA ALA A 14 -59.58 34.01 -47.95
C ALA A 14 -58.83 32.67 -47.86
N PRO A 15 -57.99 32.34 -48.87
CA PRO A 15 -57.38 31.03 -49.04
C PRO A 15 -56.24 30.76 -48.05
N SER A 16 -56.04 29.48 -47.73
CA SER A 16 -54.88 28.99 -46.98
C SER A 16 -53.57 29.37 -47.67
N PRO A 17 -52.54 29.83 -46.94
CA PRO A 17 -51.24 30.14 -47.53
C PRO A 17 -50.54 28.86 -48.00
N ALA A 18 -49.97 28.91 -49.20
CA ALA A 18 -49.15 27.87 -49.81
C ALA A 18 -47.88 27.59 -48.98
N PRO A 19 -47.32 26.37 -49.05
CA PRO A 19 -46.14 26.00 -48.28
C PRO A 19 -44.90 26.79 -48.77
N ALA A 20 -44.18 27.37 -47.82
CA ALA A 20 -42.88 27.97 -48.07
C ALA A 20 -41.86 26.91 -48.55
N PRO A 21 -40.95 27.25 -49.48
CA PRO A 21 -39.95 26.32 -49.97
C PRO A 21 -39.02 25.87 -48.83
N PRO A 22 -38.53 24.62 -48.86
CA PRO A 22 -37.66 24.11 -47.81
C PRO A 22 -36.40 24.98 -47.72
N ALA A 23 -36.20 25.59 -46.55
CA ALA A 23 -34.95 26.20 -46.18
C ALA A 23 -33.86 25.13 -46.31
N GLN A 24 -32.94 25.35 -47.25
CA GLN A 24 -31.74 24.54 -47.39
C GLN A 24 -31.05 24.54 -46.03
N SER A 25 -31.03 23.37 -45.39
CA SER A 25 -30.23 23.12 -44.21
C SER A 25 -28.78 23.30 -44.59
N GLY A 26 -28.27 24.52 -44.39
CA GLY A 26 -26.85 24.78 -44.38
C GLY A 26 -26.24 23.85 -43.34
N SER A 27 -25.35 22.97 -43.82
CA SER A 27 -24.52 22.11 -43.00
C SER A 27 -24.01 22.91 -41.81
N ALA A 28 -24.31 22.45 -40.60
CA ALA A 28 -23.77 23.03 -39.39
C ALA A 28 -22.25 23.20 -39.55
N PRO A 29 -21.67 24.34 -39.12
CA PRO A 29 -20.22 24.47 -39.09
C PRO A 29 -19.70 23.30 -38.26
N SER A 30 -18.89 22.45 -38.90
CA SER A 30 -18.11 21.41 -38.23
C SER A 30 -17.43 22.05 -37.03
N GLN A 31 -17.84 21.63 -35.82
CA GLN A 31 -17.27 22.08 -34.56
C GLN A 31 -15.74 22.10 -34.72
N PRO A 32 -15.04 23.19 -34.32
CA PRO A 32 -13.59 23.21 -34.34
C PRO A 32 -13.10 21.94 -33.66
N ILE A 33 -12.21 21.18 -34.30
CA ILE A 33 -11.66 19.95 -33.73
C ILE A 33 -10.97 20.35 -32.42
N GLU A 34 -11.63 20.11 -31.31
CA GLU A 34 -11.14 20.45 -29.98
C GLU A 34 -9.91 19.58 -29.71
N ARG A 35 -8.76 20.22 -29.50
CA ARG A 35 -7.49 19.56 -29.23
C ARG A 35 -7.30 19.53 -27.72
N LEU A 36 -7.75 18.45 -27.09
CA LEU A 36 -7.62 18.24 -25.65
C LEU A 36 -6.40 17.37 -25.31
N VAL A 37 -5.55 17.87 -24.44
CA VAL A 37 -4.56 17.06 -23.74
C VAL A 37 -5.20 16.51 -22.47
N ILE A 38 -5.16 15.19 -22.28
CA ILE A 38 -5.77 14.53 -21.13
C ILE A 38 -4.68 13.87 -20.28
N GLU A 39 -4.60 14.25 -19.02
CA GLU A 39 -3.68 13.68 -18.04
C GLU A 39 -4.43 13.26 -16.78
N GLY A 40 -4.04 12.12 -16.20
CA GLY A 40 -4.72 11.59 -15.02
C GLY A 40 -3.78 10.96 -14.00
N GLN A 41 -4.19 11.04 -12.74
CA GLN A 41 -3.58 10.38 -11.61
C GLN A 41 -4.66 9.60 -10.84
N LEU A 42 -4.51 8.29 -10.79
CA LEU A 42 -5.47 7.35 -10.22
C LEU A 42 -4.78 6.57 -9.12
N GLY A 43 -5.38 6.50 -7.94
CA GLY A 43 -4.97 5.67 -6.82
C GLY A 43 -6.03 4.62 -6.56
N LEU A 44 -5.65 3.35 -6.59
CA LEU A 44 -6.55 2.24 -6.36
C LEU A 44 -5.99 1.33 -5.25
N ARG A 45 -6.87 0.92 -4.34
CA ARG A 45 -6.59 -0.14 -3.39
C ARG A 45 -7.24 -1.44 -3.88
N VAL A 46 -6.45 -2.51 -3.92
CA VAL A 46 -6.87 -3.81 -4.48
C VAL A 46 -6.39 -4.95 -3.59
N ASP A 47 -7.11 -6.06 -3.57
CA ASP A 47 -6.72 -7.23 -2.76
C ASP A 47 -5.43 -7.88 -3.28
N ASP A 48 -5.38 -8.13 -4.61
CA ASP A 48 -4.24 -8.77 -5.28
C ASP A 48 -3.71 -7.87 -6.41
N ILE A 49 -2.50 -7.37 -6.22
CA ILE A 49 -1.81 -6.55 -7.23
C ILE A 49 -1.41 -7.35 -8.46
N ASP A 50 -0.95 -8.61 -8.32
CA ASP A 50 -0.52 -9.41 -9.47
C ASP A 50 -1.71 -9.72 -10.39
N GLN A 51 -2.84 -10.11 -9.80
CA GLN A 51 -4.06 -10.36 -10.56
C GLN A 51 -4.57 -9.07 -11.23
N THR A 52 -4.63 -7.97 -10.49
CA THR A 52 -5.05 -6.66 -11.04
C THR A 52 -4.14 -6.20 -12.16
N MET A 53 -2.83 -6.41 -12.04
CA MET A 53 -1.87 -6.08 -13.10
C MET A 53 -2.13 -6.90 -14.37
N ALA A 54 -2.47 -8.18 -14.25
CA ALA A 54 -2.79 -9.02 -15.39
C ALA A 54 -4.07 -8.54 -16.11
N THR A 55 -5.13 -8.23 -15.36
CA THR A 55 -6.39 -7.72 -15.94
C THR A 55 -6.20 -6.33 -16.55
N LEU A 56 -5.40 -5.46 -15.92
CA LEU A 56 -5.06 -4.13 -16.43
C LEU A 56 -4.32 -4.20 -17.76
N ARG A 57 -3.33 -5.09 -17.90
CA ARG A 57 -2.63 -5.29 -19.19
C ARG A 57 -3.59 -5.71 -20.29
N ALA A 58 -4.51 -6.65 -20.00
CA ALA A 58 -5.51 -7.09 -20.95
C ALA A 58 -6.45 -5.94 -21.36
N LYS A 59 -6.95 -5.16 -20.39
CA LYS A 59 -7.85 -4.04 -20.68
C LYS A 59 -7.17 -2.93 -21.48
N VAL A 60 -5.93 -2.59 -21.18
CA VAL A 60 -5.17 -1.58 -21.94
C VAL A 60 -4.96 -2.06 -23.39
N GLY A 61 -4.69 -3.36 -23.60
CA GLY A 61 -4.60 -3.94 -24.93
C GLY A 61 -5.92 -3.87 -25.72
N GLU A 62 -7.05 -4.15 -25.08
CA GLU A 62 -8.40 -4.03 -25.66
C GLU A 62 -8.68 -2.60 -26.13
N LEU A 63 -8.32 -1.61 -25.32
CA LEU A 63 -8.51 -0.19 -25.62
C LEU A 63 -7.49 0.38 -26.62
N ARG A 64 -6.66 -0.48 -27.24
CA ARG A 64 -5.55 -0.09 -28.15
C ARG A 64 -4.58 0.91 -27.49
N GLY A 65 -4.42 0.81 -26.19
CA GLY A 65 -3.45 1.58 -25.43
C GLY A 65 -2.08 0.91 -25.35
N SER A 66 -1.16 1.55 -24.65
CA SER A 66 0.18 1.04 -24.37
C SER A 66 0.57 1.29 -22.92
N LEU A 67 1.27 0.32 -22.32
CA LEU A 67 1.93 0.51 -21.03
C LEU A 67 3.31 1.09 -21.28
N VAL A 68 3.56 2.29 -20.76
CA VAL A 68 4.82 3.02 -20.94
C VAL A 68 5.80 2.69 -19.82
N ARG A 69 5.28 2.46 -18.61
CA ARG A 69 6.08 2.12 -17.44
C ARG A 69 5.29 1.24 -16.51
N GLU A 70 5.96 0.22 -16.01
CA GLU A 70 5.46 -0.64 -14.95
C GLU A 70 6.58 -0.78 -13.92
N GLN A 71 6.29 -0.38 -12.68
CA GLN A 71 7.19 -0.55 -11.57
C GLN A 71 6.43 -1.21 -10.43
N LEU A 72 6.74 -2.48 -10.19
CA LEU A 72 6.24 -3.21 -9.03
C LEU A 72 7.27 -3.10 -7.91
N GLY A 73 6.79 -2.87 -6.69
CA GLY A 73 7.62 -2.75 -5.51
C GLY A 73 6.91 -3.26 -4.26
N GLY A 74 7.65 -3.31 -3.16
CA GLY A 74 7.13 -3.76 -1.87
C GLY A 74 7.61 -5.15 -1.43
N GLY A 75 7.49 -5.41 -0.13
CA GLY A 75 7.81 -6.70 0.49
C GLY A 75 6.55 -7.54 0.73
N ALA A 76 6.71 -8.70 1.39
CA ALA A 76 5.63 -9.66 1.63
C ALA A 76 4.37 -9.08 2.32
N SER A 77 4.49 -7.96 3.04
CA SER A 77 3.42 -7.34 3.81
C SER A 77 2.80 -6.07 3.20
N SER A 78 3.40 -5.51 2.15
CA SER A 78 2.91 -4.28 1.51
C SER A 78 3.44 -4.22 0.10
N ARG A 79 2.60 -4.63 -0.86
CA ARG A 79 2.92 -4.61 -2.28
C ARG A 79 2.36 -3.31 -2.89
N ASN A 80 3.06 -2.75 -3.86
CA ASN A 80 2.61 -1.59 -4.60
C ASN A 80 2.98 -1.71 -6.09
N ALA A 81 2.24 -1.01 -6.93
CA ALA A 81 2.59 -0.85 -8.34
C ALA A 81 2.36 0.59 -8.77
N ASN A 82 3.33 1.15 -9.50
CA ASN A 82 3.21 2.43 -10.16
C ASN A 82 3.27 2.20 -11.66
N ILE A 83 2.19 2.57 -12.36
CA ILE A 83 1.98 2.22 -13.75
C ILE A 83 1.70 3.50 -14.52
N ARG A 84 2.33 3.67 -15.66
CA ARG A 84 2.00 4.73 -16.62
C ARG A 84 1.46 4.11 -17.88
N ILE A 85 0.24 4.48 -18.23
CA ILE A 85 -0.45 4.00 -19.42
C ILE A 85 -0.78 5.16 -20.35
N ARG A 86 -0.84 4.84 -21.63
CA ARG A 86 -1.33 5.72 -22.68
C ARG A 86 -2.51 5.06 -23.38
N VAL A 87 -3.62 5.77 -23.46
CA VAL A 87 -4.85 5.27 -24.10
C VAL A 87 -5.43 6.35 -25.01
N PRO A 88 -6.22 5.98 -26.03
CA PRO A 88 -6.96 6.95 -26.82
C PRO A 88 -7.86 7.83 -25.92
N PRO A 89 -7.99 9.14 -26.19
CA PRO A 89 -8.81 10.05 -25.38
C PRO A 89 -10.25 9.57 -25.15
N ALA A 90 -10.88 8.98 -26.16
CA ALA A 90 -12.23 8.44 -26.08
C ALA A 90 -12.39 7.26 -25.11
N ALA A 91 -11.29 6.54 -24.81
CA ALA A 91 -11.30 5.36 -23.95
C ALA A 91 -11.02 5.69 -22.47
N VAL A 92 -10.74 6.96 -22.14
CA VAL A 92 -10.34 7.36 -20.77
C VAL A 92 -11.46 7.10 -19.77
N GLU A 93 -12.70 7.49 -20.12
CA GLU A 93 -13.84 7.36 -19.21
C GLU A 93 -14.18 5.88 -18.96
N ASP A 94 -14.20 5.08 -20.02
CA ASP A 94 -14.39 3.62 -19.93
C ASP A 94 -13.29 2.96 -19.09
N PHE A 95 -12.04 3.38 -19.27
CA PHE A 95 -10.92 2.84 -18.49
C PHE A 95 -11.05 3.17 -17.00
N VAL A 96 -11.40 4.43 -16.67
CA VAL A 96 -11.55 4.88 -15.29
C VAL A 96 -12.72 4.17 -14.61
N ALA A 97 -13.85 4.04 -15.30
CA ALA A 97 -15.01 3.30 -14.80
C ALA A 97 -14.69 1.82 -14.55
N TRP A 98 -13.99 1.18 -15.50
CA TRP A 98 -13.53 -0.20 -15.34
C TRP A 98 -12.54 -0.34 -14.18
N LEU A 99 -11.61 0.60 -14.02
CA LEU A 99 -10.62 0.57 -12.94
C LEU A 99 -11.29 0.64 -11.57
N GLY A 100 -12.35 1.44 -11.42
CA GLY A 100 -13.15 1.51 -10.20
C GLY A 100 -13.92 0.22 -9.86
N GLN A 101 -14.07 -0.71 -10.81
CA GLN A 101 -14.64 -2.04 -10.55
C GLN A 101 -13.59 -3.04 -10.05
N GLN A 102 -12.30 -2.74 -10.20
CA GLN A 102 -11.21 -3.63 -9.76
C GLN A 102 -10.85 -3.44 -8.28
N GLY A 103 -11.29 -2.37 -7.64
CA GLY A 103 -11.01 -2.10 -6.22
C GLY A 103 -11.50 -0.74 -5.74
N GLU A 104 -11.08 -0.33 -4.55
CA GLU A 104 -11.46 0.94 -3.93
C GLU A 104 -10.63 2.10 -4.51
N VAL A 105 -11.31 3.08 -5.11
CA VAL A 105 -10.65 4.31 -5.60
C VAL A 105 -10.28 5.20 -4.42
N THR A 106 -8.97 5.32 -4.16
CA THR A 106 -8.44 6.16 -3.06
C THR A 106 -8.19 7.60 -3.48
N HIS A 107 -7.90 7.83 -4.76
CA HIS A 107 -7.70 9.15 -5.33
C HIS A 107 -7.97 9.13 -6.83
N GLN A 108 -8.64 10.15 -7.35
CA GLN A 108 -8.87 10.32 -8.77
C GLN A 108 -8.73 11.79 -9.13
N PHE A 109 -7.78 12.09 -10.01
CA PHE A 109 -7.58 13.40 -10.60
C PHE A 109 -7.43 13.24 -12.11
N ILE A 110 -8.22 13.97 -12.88
CA ILE A 110 -8.17 13.98 -14.35
C ILE A 110 -8.25 15.43 -14.80
N GLU A 111 -7.25 15.86 -15.55
CA GLU A 111 -7.14 17.19 -16.13
C GLU A 111 -7.31 17.09 -17.66
N ARG A 112 -8.10 18.01 -18.21
CA ARG A 112 -8.27 18.19 -19.65
C ARG A 112 -7.89 19.62 -19.99
N THR A 113 -6.86 19.77 -20.82
CA THR A 113 -6.35 21.08 -21.24
C THR A 113 -6.62 21.30 -22.72
N ASP A 114 -7.38 22.34 -23.06
CA ASP A 114 -7.59 22.74 -24.44
C ASP A 114 -6.35 23.47 -24.99
N VAL A 115 -5.73 22.88 -26.01
CA VAL A 115 -4.57 23.41 -26.72
C VAL A 115 -4.91 23.85 -28.15
N SER A 116 -6.19 23.93 -28.51
CA SER A 116 -6.64 24.32 -29.86
C SER A 116 -6.08 25.67 -30.28
N ARG A 117 -6.14 26.66 -29.37
CA ARG A 117 -5.59 27.99 -29.60
C ARG A 117 -4.07 27.95 -29.83
N GLN A 118 -3.35 27.18 -29.03
CA GLN A 118 -1.90 27.05 -29.16
C GLN A 118 -1.51 26.45 -30.52
N PHE A 119 -2.25 25.45 -31.01
CA PHE A 119 -2.04 24.88 -32.33
C PHE A 119 -2.24 25.90 -33.46
N ILE A 120 -3.33 26.68 -33.40
CA ILE A 120 -3.64 27.70 -34.40
C ILE A 120 -2.54 28.78 -34.39
N ASP A 121 -2.15 29.27 -33.22
CA ASP A 121 -1.11 30.29 -33.07
C ASP A 121 0.24 29.78 -33.61
N GLN A 122 0.61 28.52 -33.32
CA GLN A 122 1.83 27.89 -33.86
C GLN A 122 1.77 27.70 -35.37
N ALA A 123 0.62 27.34 -35.94
CA ALA A 123 0.45 27.18 -37.38
C ALA A 123 0.61 28.51 -38.12
N ILE A 124 -0.01 29.59 -37.61
CA ILE A 124 0.13 30.95 -38.15
C ILE A 124 1.59 31.42 -38.04
N ALA A 125 2.25 31.17 -36.90
CA ALA A 125 3.66 31.52 -36.73
C ALA A 125 4.56 30.77 -37.72
N LEU A 126 4.29 29.48 -37.93
CA LEU A 126 5.04 28.64 -38.86
C LEU A 126 4.90 29.13 -40.30
N GLU A 127 3.68 29.45 -40.74
CA GLU A 127 3.41 30.00 -42.08
C GLU A 127 4.16 31.32 -42.31
N ASN A 128 4.06 32.26 -41.35
CA ASN A 128 4.75 33.54 -41.43
C ASN A 128 6.28 33.39 -41.49
N LEU A 129 6.84 32.45 -40.71
CA LEU A 129 8.27 32.17 -40.74
C LEU A 129 8.71 31.53 -42.05
N GLN A 130 7.90 30.66 -42.66
CA GLN A 130 8.19 30.06 -43.96
C GLN A 130 8.17 31.11 -45.07
N LEU A 131 7.16 31.99 -45.10
CA LEU A 131 7.10 33.12 -46.03
C LEU A 131 8.31 34.04 -45.88
N THR A 132 8.74 34.30 -44.63
CA THR A 132 9.94 35.10 -44.35
C THR A 132 11.20 34.40 -44.82
N LEU A 133 11.33 33.09 -44.57
CA LEU A 133 12.47 32.28 -45.04
C LEU A 133 12.58 32.32 -46.57
N ASP A 134 11.46 32.19 -47.28
CA ASP A 134 11.45 32.20 -48.75
C ASP A 134 11.80 33.57 -49.32
N ARG A 135 11.29 34.65 -48.71
CA ARG A 135 11.69 36.03 -49.06
C ARG A 135 13.18 36.26 -48.83
N THR A 136 13.70 35.84 -47.68
CA THR A 136 15.13 35.97 -47.34
C THR A 136 16.00 35.12 -48.27
N ARG A 137 15.55 33.92 -48.64
CA ARG A 137 16.22 33.07 -49.64
C ARG A 137 16.23 33.74 -51.02
N ALA A 138 15.15 34.41 -51.42
CA ALA A 138 15.10 35.16 -52.67
C ALA A 138 16.04 36.37 -52.68
N LEU A 139 16.29 37.00 -51.52
CA LEU A 139 17.31 38.06 -51.41
C LEU A 139 18.70 37.52 -51.73
N LEU A 140 19.04 36.32 -51.24
CA LEU A 140 20.34 35.68 -51.50
C LEU A 140 20.59 35.36 -52.99
N GLN A 141 19.55 35.30 -53.82
CA GLN A 141 19.66 35.02 -55.26
C GLN A 141 20.02 36.25 -56.10
N ARG A 142 20.14 37.42 -55.48
CA ARG A 142 20.52 38.65 -56.19
C ARG A 142 22.02 38.68 -56.47
N GLU A 143 22.39 39.10 -57.68
CA GLU A 143 23.78 39.12 -58.17
C GLU A 143 24.59 40.33 -57.67
N ASP A 144 23.94 41.35 -57.09
CA ASP A 144 24.53 42.61 -56.66
C ASP A 144 24.98 42.65 -55.19
N LEU A 145 25.02 41.49 -54.52
CA LEU A 145 25.37 41.39 -53.10
C LEU A 145 26.88 41.31 -52.85
N ASP A 146 27.35 42.01 -51.82
CA ASP A 146 28.72 41.84 -51.30
C ASP A 146 28.83 40.64 -50.35
N ILE A 147 30.06 40.20 -50.06
CA ILE A 147 30.30 39.01 -49.23
C ILE A 147 29.84 39.17 -47.77
N GLN A 148 29.83 40.39 -47.23
CA GLN A 148 29.35 40.65 -45.87
C GLN A 148 27.83 40.54 -45.81
N GLN A 149 27.12 41.06 -46.82
CA GLN A 149 25.68 40.94 -46.96
C GLN A 149 25.25 39.47 -47.10
N VAL A 150 25.99 38.68 -47.87
CA VAL A 150 25.76 37.23 -48.01
C VAL A 150 25.87 36.53 -46.64
N LEU A 151 26.93 36.80 -45.87
CA LEU A 151 27.12 36.20 -44.54
C LEU A 151 26.00 36.58 -43.56
N VAL A 152 25.52 37.83 -43.60
CA VAL A 152 24.39 38.29 -42.77
C VAL A 152 23.10 37.56 -43.14
N ILE A 153 22.80 37.43 -44.45
CA ILE A 153 21.60 36.72 -44.93
C ILE A 153 21.65 35.23 -44.54
N GLU A 154 22.80 34.56 -44.68
CA GLU A 154 22.96 33.16 -44.28
C GLU A 154 22.80 32.95 -42.76
N GLY A 155 23.28 33.90 -41.96
CA GLY A 155 23.04 33.93 -40.51
C GLY A 155 21.54 34.00 -40.18
N GLU A 156 20.81 34.90 -40.84
CA GLU A 156 19.35 35.02 -40.68
C GLU A 156 18.59 33.79 -41.19
N LEU A 157 18.99 33.20 -42.32
CA LEU A 157 18.41 31.95 -42.82
C LEU A 157 18.59 30.80 -41.81
N THR A 158 19.77 30.70 -41.21
CA THR A 158 20.06 29.70 -40.17
C THR A 158 19.17 29.91 -38.96
N ARG A 159 19.01 31.17 -38.50
CA ARG A 159 18.12 31.52 -37.39
C ARG A 159 16.66 31.18 -37.67
N LEU A 160 16.15 31.54 -38.85
CA LEU A 160 14.78 31.26 -39.27
C LEU A 160 14.51 29.75 -39.37
N ARG A 161 15.43 28.98 -39.97
CA ARG A 161 15.34 27.51 -40.02
C ARG A 161 15.30 26.90 -38.63
N GLY A 162 16.17 27.35 -37.72
CA GLY A 162 16.17 26.89 -36.33
C GLY A 162 14.83 27.13 -35.64
N ARG A 163 14.23 28.32 -35.84
CA ARG A 163 12.92 28.65 -35.25
C ARG A 163 11.78 27.81 -35.84
N ILE A 164 11.78 27.59 -37.15
CA ILE A 164 10.82 26.73 -37.84
C ILE A 164 10.88 25.31 -37.29
N GLU A 165 12.08 24.73 -37.17
CA GLU A 165 12.25 23.37 -36.68
C GLU A 165 11.88 23.24 -35.19
N GLN A 166 12.13 24.28 -34.38
CA GLN A 166 11.65 24.34 -33.01
C GLN A 166 10.11 24.27 -32.95
N ILE A 167 9.40 25.14 -33.69
CA ILE A 167 7.93 25.17 -33.67
C ILE A 167 7.34 23.87 -34.21
N LYS A 168 7.90 23.30 -35.28
CA LYS A 168 7.48 21.98 -35.78
C LYS A 168 7.70 20.88 -34.73
N GLY A 169 8.80 20.94 -33.97
CA GLY A 169 9.06 20.02 -32.87
C GLY A 169 8.00 20.12 -31.77
N GLU A 170 7.66 21.34 -31.37
CA GLU A 170 6.61 21.61 -30.39
C GLU A 170 5.23 21.13 -30.87
N GLN A 171 4.87 21.36 -32.13
CA GLN A 171 3.64 20.86 -32.73
C GLN A 171 3.57 19.34 -32.69
N ARG A 172 4.60 18.63 -33.15
CA ARG A 172 4.65 17.16 -33.10
C ARG A 172 4.49 16.62 -31.68
N TRP A 173 5.07 17.30 -30.69
CA TRP A 173 4.95 16.93 -29.28
C TRP A 173 3.52 17.12 -28.75
N LEU A 174 2.87 18.25 -29.06
CA LEU A 174 1.47 18.48 -28.70
C LEU A 174 0.53 17.51 -29.42
N GLU A 175 0.78 17.19 -30.69
CA GLU A 175 -0.03 16.23 -31.46
C GLU A 175 -0.02 14.86 -30.79
N ASN A 176 1.15 14.42 -30.32
CA ASN A 176 1.29 13.18 -29.59
C ASN A 176 0.48 13.19 -28.27
N ARG A 177 0.48 14.31 -27.54
CA ARG A 177 -0.27 14.47 -26.28
C ARG A 177 -1.79 14.54 -26.48
N VAL A 178 -2.24 15.10 -27.59
CA VAL A 178 -3.67 15.10 -27.95
C VAL A 178 -4.12 13.73 -28.45
N ALA A 179 -3.25 13.01 -29.17
CA ALA A 179 -3.59 11.69 -29.71
C ALA A 179 -3.70 10.60 -28.63
N GLN A 180 -3.04 10.77 -27.49
CA GLN A 180 -2.96 9.77 -26.42
C GLN A 180 -3.06 10.42 -25.04
N ALA A 181 -4.10 10.08 -24.28
CA ALA A 181 -4.22 10.45 -22.88
C ALA A 181 -3.19 9.70 -22.04
N THR A 182 -2.57 10.37 -21.07
CA THR A 182 -1.59 9.74 -20.16
C THR A 182 -2.18 9.58 -18.76
N LEU A 183 -2.31 8.35 -18.30
CA LEU A 183 -2.83 8.05 -16.95
C LEU A 183 -1.72 7.41 -16.12
N ASN A 184 -1.51 7.93 -14.91
CA ASN A 184 -0.63 7.34 -13.91
C ASN A 184 -1.50 6.63 -12.87
N VAL A 185 -1.38 5.30 -12.79
CA VAL A 185 -2.16 4.44 -11.89
C VAL A 185 -1.24 3.93 -10.79
N ASN A 186 -1.61 4.21 -9.55
CA ASN A 186 -0.93 3.74 -8.36
C ASN A 186 -1.81 2.68 -7.68
N LEU A 187 -1.36 1.43 -7.70
CA LEU A 187 -2.01 0.33 -7.01
C LEU A 187 -1.35 0.11 -5.65
N ARG A 188 -2.17 -0.08 -4.63
CA ARG A 188 -1.73 -0.50 -3.29
C ARG A 188 -2.53 -1.72 -2.85
N SER A 189 -1.88 -2.68 -2.21
CA SER A 189 -2.61 -3.81 -1.67
C SER A 189 -3.51 -3.34 -0.52
N GLU A 190 -4.74 -3.83 -0.47
CA GLU A 190 -5.50 -3.91 0.77
C GLU A 190 -4.79 -4.96 1.63
N THR A 191 -3.70 -4.54 2.26
CA THR A 191 -3.31 -5.24 3.47
C THR A 191 -4.39 -4.83 4.46
N GLU A 192 -5.44 -5.66 4.59
CA GLU A 192 -6.00 -5.89 5.92
C GLU A 192 -4.76 -6.02 6.79
N VAL A 193 -4.49 -5.00 7.60
CA VAL A 193 -3.63 -5.20 8.74
C VAL A 193 -4.42 -6.23 9.51
N PHE A 194 -4.16 -7.51 9.23
CA PHE A 194 -4.28 -8.56 10.20
C PHE A 194 -3.40 -8.03 11.31
N LEU A 195 -3.99 -7.24 12.21
CA LEU A 195 -3.66 -7.27 13.60
C LEU A 195 -3.90 -8.74 13.93
N ARG A 196 -2.92 -9.61 13.62
CA ARG A 196 -2.82 -10.90 14.28
C ARG A 196 -3.00 -10.49 15.74
N PRO A 197 -4.11 -10.89 16.40
CA PRO A 197 -4.27 -10.55 17.80
C PRO A 197 -3.03 -11.13 18.48
N SER A 198 -2.05 -10.28 18.77
CA SER A 198 -0.84 -10.72 19.42
C SER A 198 -1.29 -11.08 20.81
N ALA A 199 -1.19 -12.35 21.15
CA ALA A 199 -1.54 -12.81 22.47
C ALA A 199 -0.70 -11.98 23.45
N LYS A 200 -1.37 -11.18 24.29
CA LYS A 200 -0.70 -10.35 25.30
C LYS A 200 -0.12 -11.21 26.42
N PHE A 201 -0.50 -12.48 26.46
CA PHE A 201 0.04 -13.50 27.34
C PHE A 201 -0.11 -14.89 26.70
N TYR A 202 0.77 -15.80 27.08
CA TYR A 202 0.84 -17.17 26.57
C TYR A 202 0.72 -18.14 27.74
N PRO A 203 -0.42 -18.84 27.89
CA PRO A 203 -0.60 -19.82 28.95
C PRO A 203 0.05 -21.16 28.57
N GLY A 204 0.50 -21.91 29.57
CA GLY A 204 1.04 -23.24 29.35
C GLY A 204 0.99 -24.14 30.58
N PRO A 205 0.53 -25.41 30.47
CA PRO A 205 0.69 -26.38 31.54
C PRO A 205 2.17 -26.65 31.82
N ARG A 206 2.45 -26.98 33.09
CA ARG A 206 3.78 -27.36 33.59
C ARG A 206 3.67 -28.66 34.37
N LEU A 207 4.64 -29.53 34.18
CA LEU A 207 4.91 -30.68 35.04
C LEU A 207 6.16 -30.35 35.86
N THR A 208 6.08 -30.46 37.19
CA THR A 208 7.15 -30.04 38.09
C THR A 208 7.51 -31.14 39.08
N GLY A 209 8.81 -31.30 39.32
CA GLY A 209 9.34 -32.15 40.38
C GLY A 209 10.21 -31.30 41.30
N LEU A 210 10.00 -31.41 42.61
CA LEU A 210 10.73 -30.66 43.62
C LEU A 210 11.48 -31.62 44.53
N TYR A 211 12.73 -31.31 44.84
CA TYR A 211 13.58 -32.07 45.73
C TYR A 211 14.25 -31.16 46.76
N PHE A 212 13.89 -31.30 48.04
CA PHE A 212 14.52 -30.58 49.14
C PHE A 212 15.88 -31.20 49.47
N LEU A 213 16.93 -30.37 49.51
CA LEU A 213 18.30 -30.81 49.75
C LEU A 213 18.60 -30.91 51.25
N ASP A 214 18.23 -29.87 52.00
CA ASP A 214 18.65 -29.69 53.40
C ASP A 214 17.57 -30.06 54.42
N ARG A 215 16.41 -30.52 53.95
CA ARG A 215 15.26 -30.80 54.81
C ARG A 215 15.44 -32.10 55.61
N GLU A 216 15.34 -31.98 56.93
CA GLU A 216 15.49 -33.10 57.87
C GLU A 216 14.21 -33.95 57.99
N ASP A 217 13.03 -33.31 57.99
CA ASP A 217 11.74 -33.96 58.23
C ASP A 217 10.83 -34.00 56.99
N GLY A 218 10.21 -35.17 56.75
CA GLY A 218 9.22 -35.40 55.69
C GLY A 218 9.82 -35.84 54.34
N PRO A 219 8.98 -36.04 53.30
CA PRO A 219 9.42 -36.52 52.01
C PRO A 219 10.26 -35.46 51.27
N LYS A 220 11.51 -35.81 50.97
CA LYS A 220 12.45 -34.94 50.24
C LYS A 220 12.01 -34.66 48.80
N GLY A 221 11.31 -35.58 48.16
CA GLY A 221 10.83 -35.44 46.78
C GLY A 221 9.31 -35.25 46.70
N ARG A 222 8.87 -34.27 45.92
CA ARG A 222 7.45 -34.02 45.60
C ARG A 222 7.25 -33.89 44.10
N LEU A 223 6.16 -34.45 43.60
CA LEU A 223 5.72 -34.25 42.21
C LEU A 223 4.51 -33.33 42.22
N GLY A 224 4.45 -32.47 41.20
CA GLY A 224 3.46 -31.43 41.07
C GLY A 224 3.14 -31.11 39.62
N GLY A 225 2.14 -30.26 39.48
CA GLY A 225 1.73 -29.71 38.20
C GLY A 225 1.30 -28.27 38.39
N GLY A 226 1.36 -27.50 37.32
CA GLY A 226 1.15 -26.07 37.40
C GLY A 226 0.77 -25.45 36.08
N ALA A 227 0.65 -24.13 36.11
CA ALA A 227 0.45 -23.31 34.93
C ALA A 227 1.49 -22.19 34.91
N ALA A 228 2.03 -21.92 33.73
CA ALA A 228 2.78 -20.71 33.43
C ALA A 228 1.93 -19.75 32.63
N LEU A 229 2.15 -18.46 32.85
CA LEU A 229 1.65 -17.36 32.05
C LEU A 229 2.84 -16.50 31.63
N TYR A 230 3.20 -16.55 30.35
CA TYR A 230 4.28 -15.74 29.79
C TYR A 230 3.70 -14.44 29.25
N PHE A 231 4.22 -13.29 29.68
CA PHE A 231 3.82 -11.98 29.14
C PHE A 231 4.75 -11.53 28.00
N THR A 232 6.00 -11.97 28.10
CA THR A 232 7.00 -11.90 27.03
C THR A 232 7.74 -13.25 26.99
N PRO A 233 8.49 -13.58 25.92
CA PRO A 233 9.35 -14.77 25.90
C PRO A 233 10.42 -14.80 27.01
N GLN A 234 10.56 -13.70 27.76
CA GLN A 234 11.53 -13.51 28.82
C GLN A 234 10.88 -13.32 30.18
N THR A 235 9.55 -13.18 30.31
CA THR A 235 8.90 -12.87 31.58
C THR A 235 7.69 -13.76 31.78
N SER A 236 7.66 -14.49 32.89
CA SER A 236 6.53 -15.36 33.22
C SER A 236 6.19 -15.35 34.69
N VAL A 237 4.91 -15.63 34.96
CA VAL A 237 4.37 -16.01 36.26
C VAL A 237 4.05 -17.50 36.22
N GLU A 238 4.46 -18.24 37.24
CA GLU A 238 4.28 -19.68 37.37
C GLU A 238 3.57 -19.99 38.68
N LEU A 239 2.58 -20.87 38.62
CA LEU A 239 1.84 -21.39 39.76
C LEU A 239 1.95 -22.91 39.74
N ASP A 240 2.65 -23.49 40.71
CA ASP A 240 2.88 -24.93 40.83
C ASP A 240 2.23 -25.46 42.12
N VAL A 241 1.48 -26.55 41.99
CA VAL A 241 0.87 -27.28 43.12
C VAL A 241 1.55 -28.65 43.23
N PHE A 242 2.02 -28.97 44.42
CA PHE A 242 2.70 -30.22 44.73
C PHE A 242 1.81 -31.10 45.57
N ALA A 243 1.65 -32.36 45.15
CA ALA A 243 0.90 -33.33 45.94
C ALA A 243 1.61 -33.60 47.28
N GLY A 244 0.84 -33.69 48.35
CA GLY A 244 1.31 -34.26 49.60
C GLY A 244 1.62 -35.74 49.41
N ARG A 245 2.69 -36.24 50.06
CA ARG A 245 3.05 -37.65 50.05
C ARG A 245 3.07 -38.16 51.50
N ASP A 246 2.62 -39.39 51.71
CA ASP A 246 2.63 -40.08 53.02
C ASP A 246 1.91 -39.30 54.16
N GLY A 247 0.76 -38.69 53.85
CA GLY A 247 -0.05 -37.93 54.82
C GLY A 247 0.39 -36.47 55.03
N GLY A 248 1.40 -35.99 54.30
CA GLY A 248 1.86 -34.59 54.34
C GLY A 248 0.93 -33.60 53.62
N SER A 249 1.08 -32.30 53.94
CA SER A 249 0.34 -31.20 53.30
C SER A 249 0.72 -31.02 51.83
N SER A 250 -0.25 -30.57 51.03
CA SER A 250 -0.01 -30.10 49.67
C SER A 250 0.88 -28.84 49.67
N GLY A 251 1.79 -28.75 48.73
CA GLY A 251 2.63 -27.57 48.54
C GLY A 251 2.09 -26.63 47.48
N LEU A 252 2.26 -25.33 47.67
CA LEU A 252 2.01 -24.31 46.65
C LEU A 252 3.28 -23.50 46.42
N LEU A 253 3.60 -23.21 45.16
CA LEU A 253 4.70 -22.33 44.78
C LEU A 253 4.21 -21.38 43.69
N THR A 254 4.26 -20.08 43.96
CA THR A 254 3.97 -19.04 42.99
C THR A 254 5.23 -18.25 42.75
N THR A 255 5.73 -18.22 41.52
CA THR A 255 6.94 -17.45 41.17
C THR A 255 6.69 -16.53 39.99
N ILE A 256 7.37 -15.38 39.99
CA ILE A 256 7.49 -14.48 38.84
C ILE A 256 8.97 -14.34 38.51
N GLY A 257 9.31 -14.24 37.24
CA GLY A 257 10.69 -14.04 36.90
C GLY A 257 10.98 -13.78 35.44
N GLY A 258 12.27 -13.54 35.23
CA GLY A 258 12.87 -13.17 33.97
C GLY A 258 13.78 -14.28 33.45
N SER A 259 13.88 -14.46 32.14
CA SER A 259 14.85 -15.33 31.48
C SER A 259 15.57 -14.61 30.36
N VAL A 260 16.88 -14.80 30.28
CA VAL A 260 17.75 -14.23 29.25
C VAL A 260 18.34 -15.33 28.39
N TYR A 261 18.53 -15.03 27.10
CA TYR A 261 19.09 -15.96 26.13
C TYR A 261 20.54 -15.59 25.83
N SER A 262 21.36 -16.60 25.55
CA SER A 262 22.75 -16.36 25.15
C SER A 262 22.85 -15.78 23.75
N ASP A 263 23.53 -14.65 23.61
CA ASP A 263 23.83 -14.03 22.31
C ASP A 263 24.73 -14.94 21.46
N PHE A 264 25.64 -15.68 22.08
CA PHE A 264 26.55 -16.63 21.43
C PHE A 264 25.82 -17.83 20.79
N LEU A 265 24.66 -18.21 21.33
CA LEU A 265 23.91 -19.40 20.90
C LEU A 265 22.65 -19.06 20.08
N GLY A 266 22.61 -17.85 19.49
CA GLY A 266 21.56 -17.47 18.55
C GLY A 266 20.36 -16.76 19.19
N ARG A 267 20.50 -16.26 20.42
CA ARG A 267 19.60 -15.26 21.02
C ARG A 267 18.12 -15.70 21.09
N GLY A 268 17.87 -16.99 21.27
CA GLY A 268 16.51 -17.54 21.36
C GLY A 268 15.72 -17.60 20.05
N ARG A 269 16.41 -17.45 18.90
CA ARG A 269 15.79 -17.41 17.57
C ARG A 269 15.72 -18.77 16.85
N ARG A 270 16.33 -19.82 17.40
CA ARG A 270 16.34 -21.13 16.75
C ARG A 270 14.99 -21.82 16.94
N ARG A 271 14.68 -22.77 16.06
CA ARG A 271 13.46 -23.59 16.17
C ARG A 271 13.58 -24.69 17.24
N PHE A 272 14.80 -25.10 17.56
CA PHE A 272 15.09 -26.15 18.53
C PHE A 272 16.31 -25.74 19.37
N PHE A 273 16.33 -26.19 20.61
CA PHE A 273 17.44 -26.08 21.55
C PHE A 273 17.95 -24.65 21.77
N ASN A 274 17.08 -23.76 22.25
CA ASN A 274 17.50 -22.43 22.72
C ASN A 274 17.78 -22.44 24.23
N PRO A 275 19.05 -22.37 24.66
CA PRO A 275 19.35 -22.30 26.08
C PRO A 275 19.03 -20.90 26.64
N HIS A 276 18.54 -20.88 27.87
CA HIS A 276 18.26 -19.67 28.62
C HIS A 276 18.65 -19.81 30.09
N LEU A 277 18.88 -18.67 30.73
CA LEU A 277 19.14 -18.55 32.16
C LEU A 277 18.09 -17.63 32.76
N GLY A 278 17.48 -18.05 33.86
CA GLY A 278 16.39 -17.37 34.51
C GLY A 278 16.66 -17.06 35.98
N MET A 279 15.92 -16.07 36.48
CA MET A 279 15.82 -15.74 37.90
C MET A 279 14.37 -15.64 38.30
N ARG A 280 14.05 -16.11 39.50
CA ARG A 280 12.68 -16.31 39.98
C ARG A 280 12.56 -15.83 41.41
N LEU A 281 11.47 -15.14 41.69
CA LEU A 281 11.09 -14.66 43.01
C LEU A 281 9.64 -15.03 43.26
N GLY A 282 9.27 -15.33 44.49
CA GLY A 282 7.93 -15.84 44.73
C GLY A 282 7.62 -16.15 46.18
N PHE A 283 6.49 -16.83 46.35
CA PHE A 283 6.03 -17.32 47.64
C PHE A 283 5.79 -18.81 47.52
N ALA A 284 6.21 -19.53 48.56
CA ALA A 284 5.96 -20.95 48.73
C ALA A 284 5.15 -21.16 50.01
N HIS A 285 4.30 -22.19 50.00
CA HIS A 285 3.59 -22.65 51.17
C HIS A 285 3.60 -24.18 51.15
N PHE A 286 4.47 -24.79 51.95
CA PHE A 286 4.56 -26.24 52.09
C PHE A 286 4.01 -26.66 53.45
N ASP A 287 4.70 -26.29 54.53
CA ASP A 287 4.22 -26.44 55.91
C ASP A 287 3.99 -25.08 56.56
N ALA A 288 4.87 -24.13 56.25
CA ALA A 288 4.79 -22.72 56.62
C ALA A 288 4.95 -21.83 55.36
N PRO A 289 4.46 -20.58 55.38
CA PRO A 289 4.74 -19.63 54.31
C PRO A 289 6.23 -19.28 54.26
N SER A 290 6.79 -19.26 53.06
CA SER A 290 8.20 -18.91 52.83
C SER A 290 8.34 -18.04 51.60
N PHE A 291 9.33 -17.15 51.61
CA PHE A 291 9.73 -16.42 50.42
C PHE A 291 10.65 -17.30 49.58
N ALA A 292 10.32 -17.45 48.30
CA ALA A 292 11.09 -18.25 47.37
C ALA A 292 11.94 -17.35 46.47
N PHE A 293 13.23 -17.68 46.32
CA PHE A 293 14.09 -17.07 45.31
C PHE A 293 14.95 -18.15 44.66
N GLY A 294 15.24 -18.01 43.38
CA GLY A 294 16.00 -19.03 42.69
C GLY A 294 16.53 -18.57 41.34
N ALA A 295 17.46 -19.36 40.82
CA ALA A 295 17.97 -19.23 39.46
C ALA A 295 17.71 -20.54 38.72
N ASP A 296 17.33 -20.43 37.45
CA ASP A 296 17.07 -21.56 36.58
C ASP A 296 17.95 -21.55 35.33
N ALA A 297 18.29 -22.75 34.87
CA ALA A 297 18.94 -22.98 33.60
C ALA A 297 18.07 -23.93 32.79
N GLY A 298 17.69 -23.51 31.59
CA GLY A 298 16.72 -24.23 30.78
C GLY A 298 17.06 -24.21 29.30
N VAL A 299 16.28 -24.99 28.56
CA VAL A 299 16.38 -25.08 27.12
C VAL A 299 14.99 -25.22 26.51
N GLU A 300 14.69 -24.33 25.55
CA GLU A 300 13.53 -24.52 24.67
C GLU A 300 13.83 -25.72 23.76
N LEU A 301 13.17 -26.85 23.99
CA LEU A 301 13.32 -28.06 23.18
C LEU A 301 12.77 -27.85 21.77
N PHE A 302 11.63 -27.16 21.67
CA PHE A 302 10.95 -26.88 20.41
C PHE A 302 10.21 -25.55 20.46
N LYS A 303 10.28 -24.80 19.36
CA LYS A 303 9.61 -23.51 19.18
C LYS A 303 8.94 -23.46 17.82
N HIS A 304 7.64 -23.24 17.80
CA HIS A 304 6.83 -23.02 16.61
C HIS A 304 5.90 -21.83 16.80
N GLU A 305 5.25 -21.37 15.74
CA GLU A 305 4.34 -20.24 15.76
C GLU A 305 3.10 -20.43 16.64
N TYR A 306 2.82 -21.64 17.16
CA TYR A 306 1.68 -21.86 18.06
C TYR A 306 2.02 -22.64 19.32
N LEU A 307 3.25 -23.14 19.43
CA LEU A 307 3.64 -24.07 20.49
C LEU A 307 5.12 -23.94 20.81
N MET A 308 5.43 -23.83 22.09
CA MET A 308 6.79 -23.94 22.62
C MET A 308 6.84 -25.02 23.69
N ILE A 309 7.87 -25.86 23.64
CA ILE A 309 8.16 -26.85 24.68
C ILE A 309 9.48 -26.48 25.32
N ASP A 310 9.48 -26.35 26.64
CA ASP A 310 10.62 -25.92 27.45
C ASP A 310 10.84 -26.90 28.60
N THR A 311 12.10 -27.15 28.92
CA THR A 311 12.51 -27.82 30.15
C THR A 311 13.60 -27.04 30.85
N ASN A 312 13.49 -26.91 32.17
CA ASN A 312 14.52 -26.27 32.97
C ASN A 312 14.74 -26.93 34.33
N VAL A 313 15.90 -26.64 34.91
CA VAL A 313 16.26 -26.99 36.28
C VAL A 313 16.53 -25.71 37.05
N ARG A 314 15.98 -25.63 38.25
CA ARG A 314 16.02 -24.47 39.12
C ARG A 314 16.57 -24.84 40.47
N VAL A 315 17.50 -24.03 40.97
CA VAL A 315 17.94 -24.07 42.37
C VAL A 315 17.22 -22.96 43.11
N MET A 316 16.62 -23.28 44.25
CA MET A 316 15.80 -22.36 45.04
C MET A 316 16.24 -22.34 46.49
N GLY A 317 16.23 -21.14 47.07
CA GLY A 317 16.18 -20.92 48.51
C GLY A 317 14.75 -20.57 48.93
N LEU A 318 14.30 -21.17 50.02
CA LEU A 318 13.01 -20.96 50.66
C LEU A 318 13.27 -20.38 52.05
N LEU A 319 13.06 -19.07 52.19
CA LEU A 319 13.26 -18.34 53.43
C LEU A 319 11.95 -18.28 54.21
N GLY A 320 11.82 -19.10 55.25
CA GLY A 320 10.66 -19.15 56.14
C GLY A 320 10.97 -18.64 57.55
N SER A 321 9.98 -18.69 58.44
CA SER A 321 10.17 -18.42 59.87
C SER A 321 11.12 -19.41 60.55
N ASP A 322 11.18 -20.63 60.02
CA ASP A 322 11.84 -21.76 60.65
C ASP A 322 13.27 -21.97 60.13
N GLY A 323 13.72 -21.14 59.18
CA GLY A 323 15.06 -21.20 58.59
C GLY A 323 15.06 -21.02 57.08
N VAL A 324 16.15 -21.48 56.46
CA VAL A 324 16.34 -21.48 55.00
C VAL A 324 16.42 -22.93 54.53
N ASP A 325 15.45 -23.35 53.72
CA ASP A 325 15.50 -24.62 53.01
C ASP A 325 16.04 -24.38 51.59
N THR A 326 16.90 -25.28 51.12
CA THR A 326 17.27 -25.31 49.70
C THR A 326 16.58 -26.45 48.97
N ALA A 327 16.13 -26.17 47.74
CA ALA A 327 15.43 -27.13 46.92
C ALA A 327 15.86 -27.05 45.45
N LEU A 328 15.82 -28.19 44.77
CA LEU A 328 16.02 -28.31 43.34
C LEU A 328 14.68 -28.64 42.67
N LEU A 329 14.30 -27.83 41.70
CA LEU A 329 13.05 -27.99 40.95
C LEU A 329 13.39 -28.30 39.49
N GLY A 330 12.92 -29.44 38.99
CA GLY A 330 12.93 -29.77 37.57
C GLY A 330 11.56 -29.54 36.97
N ASN A 331 11.49 -29.03 35.74
CA ASN A 331 10.21 -28.85 35.06
C ASN A 331 10.24 -29.18 33.56
N LEU A 332 9.04 -29.44 33.06
CA LEU A 332 8.71 -29.53 31.65
C LEU A 332 7.42 -28.73 31.42
N SER A 333 7.44 -27.80 30.46
CA SER A 333 6.30 -26.94 30.14
C SER A 333 5.99 -26.94 28.65
N ALA A 334 4.71 -26.76 28.34
CA ALA A 334 4.21 -26.60 26.98
C ALA A 334 3.37 -25.32 26.92
N ILE A 335 3.75 -24.37 26.08
CA ILE A 335 3.17 -23.02 26.02
C ILE A 335 2.46 -22.86 24.69
N VAL A 336 1.21 -22.42 24.72
CA VAL A 336 0.33 -22.36 23.54
C VAL A 336 0.13 -20.92 23.09
N ALA A 337 0.05 -20.76 21.76
CA ALA A 337 -0.29 -19.54 21.00
C ALA A 337 0.80 -18.46 20.90
N PHE A 338 2.03 -18.84 20.52
CA PHE A 338 3.18 -17.95 20.25
C PHE A 338 3.00 -17.00 19.04
#